data_AF-A0A838V5U6-F1
#
_entry.id   AF-A0A838V5U6-F1
#
_cell.length_a   1.000
_cell.length_b   1.000
_cell.length_c   1.000
_cell.angle_alpha   90.00
_cell.angle_beta   90.00
_cell.angle_gamma   90.00
#
_symmetry.space_group_name_H-M   'P 1'
#
loop_
_entity.id
_entity.type
_entity.pdbx_description
1 polymer ?
#
loop_
_entity_poly.entity_id
_entity_poly.type
_entity_poly.pdbx_seq_one_letter_code
_entity_poly.pdbx_strand_id
1 'polypeptide(L)'
;MKIGLPAVLLALLVAAFATGCGGSSSSGSSSGSSSSGGAKLDVVGYSTPESVYAETLEPAFEKTAAGKGVSFSNSFGASGDQSRAVVAGQPAAVVHFSQAGDMERLVEEGELVSKDWEKQPYGGYATDSVVVILVKKGNPLGIKSFKDLETNEEAEVVTPNPFSSGSARWNIMAIYGSAIEGGASPAKALEAVKTVLEKTKAQPGSGRDAFSAFSQGEGNVLLTYENEAIKAEKEGEDVEYVIPPTTLQIETPIAVTAKASEPAAEEFLKFLWSDEGQELWAENGYRPVNPKLVDPVQFPAPEKSLIKISKFGGWGKVNEDFFDEETGSVAKLENELGVSTSG
;
A
#
# COMPACT_ATOMS: atom_id res chain seq x y z
N MET A 1 57.40 -35.33 -38.84
CA MET A 1 57.22 -35.00 -37.41
C MET A 1 55.97 -35.73 -36.94
N LYS A 2 55.94 -36.70 -36.00
CA LYS A 2 56.79 -37.00 -34.81
C LYS A 2 56.89 -35.75 -33.90
N ILE A 3 56.48 -35.70 -32.62
CA ILE A 3 56.02 -36.65 -31.56
C ILE A 3 54.88 -35.93 -30.76
N GLY A 4 53.91 -36.54 -30.02
CA GLY A 4 53.62 -37.94 -29.65
C GLY A 4 52.39 -38.10 -28.72
N LEU A 5 52.53 -38.91 -27.64
CA LEU A 5 51.55 -39.25 -26.57
C LEU A 5 52.21 -38.97 -25.17
N PRO A 6 51.56 -39.09 -23.98
CA PRO A 6 50.59 -40.12 -23.58
C PRO A 6 49.35 -39.70 -22.73
N ALA A 7 48.39 -40.61 -22.68
CA ALA A 7 47.32 -40.63 -21.68
C ALA A 7 47.82 -41.15 -20.31
N VAL A 8 47.17 -40.74 -19.22
CA VAL A 8 47.33 -41.35 -17.88
C VAL A 8 45.97 -41.71 -17.29
N LEU A 9 45.96 -42.86 -16.63
CA LEU A 9 44.82 -43.62 -16.12
C LEU A 9 44.68 -43.38 -14.61
N LEU A 10 43.47 -43.09 -14.09
CA LEU A 10 43.13 -43.20 -12.66
C LEU A 10 41.61 -42.96 -12.48
N ALA A 11 40.82 -43.65 -11.66
CA ALA A 11 40.79 -44.99 -11.11
C ALA A 11 39.39 -45.09 -10.46
N LEU A 12 38.57 -46.09 -10.81
CA LEU A 12 37.29 -46.33 -10.15
C LEU A 12 37.50 -46.86 -8.73
N LEU A 13 36.84 -46.27 -7.74
CA LEU A 13 36.76 -46.80 -6.38
C LEU A 13 35.32 -47.24 -6.09
N VAL A 14 35.05 -48.52 -6.38
CA VAL A 14 33.83 -49.21 -5.97
C VAL A 14 34.04 -49.78 -4.58
N ALA A 15 33.26 -49.35 -3.61
CA ALA A 15 33.18 -49.96 -2.28
C ALA A 15 31.78 -50.55 -2.08
N ALA A 16 31.66 -51.87 -2.27
CA ALA A 16 30.47 -52.61 -1.91
C ALA A 16 30.54 -52.98 -0.42
N PHE A 17 29.48 -52.68 0.34
CA PHE A 17 29.22 -53.30 1.65
C PHE A 17 27.88 -54.01 1.63
N ALA A 18 27.80 -55.10 2.39
CA ALA A 18 26.88 -56.19 2.15
C ALA A 18 25.41 -55.89 2.51
N THR A 19 24.52 -56.49 1.75
CA THR A 19 23.11 -56.68 2.10
C THR A 19 22.97 -57.54 3.36
N GLY A 20 22.36 -57.01 4.41
CA GLY A 20 21.86 -57.77 5.56
C GLY A 20 20.34 -57.62 5.66
N CYS A 21 19.59 -58.67 5.30
CA CYS A 21 18.15 -58.74 5.58
C CYS A 21 17.92 -59.27 7.00
N GLY A 22 17.16 -58.55 7.82
CA GLY A 22 16.71 -58.96 9.14
C GLY A 22 15.56 -58.05 9.59
N GLY A 23 14.42 -58.63 9.96
CA GLY A 23 13.16 -57.90 10.06
C GLY A 23 12.74 -57.46 11.47
N SER A 24 11.76 -56.54 11.47
CA SER A 24 10.73 -56.31 12.51
C SER A 24 11.10 -55.72 13.88
N SER A 25 10.47 -54.54 14.08
CA SER A 25 9.79 -54.07 15.31
C SER A 25 10.58 -53.47 16.49
N SER A 26 10.13 -52.26 16.86
CA SER A 26 10.42 -51.48 18.09
C SER A 26 11.87 -51.01 18.30
N SER A 27 12.14 -49.80 18.82
CA SER A 27 11.26 -48.74 19.32
C SER A 27 11.71 -47.37 18.80
N GLY A 28 10.78 -46.59 18.24
CA GLY A 28 11.06 -45.24 17.77
C GLY A 28 11.19 -44.26 18.93
N SER A 29 12.41 -43.97 19.36
CA SER A 29 12.69 -42.82 20.22
C SER A 29 12.47 -41.55 19.42
N SER A 30 11.32 -40.89 19.63
CA SER A 30 11.00 -39.61 19.02
C SER A 30 11.92 -38.51 19.56
N SER A 31 13.08 -38.34 18.93
CA SER A 31 13.86 -37.11 19.02
C SER A 31 13.02 -35.98 18.45
N GLY A 32 12.28 -35.28 19.31
CA GLY A 32 11.55 -34.08 18.94
C GLY A 32 12.53 -33.04 18.41
N SER A 33 12.60 -32.89 17.09
CA SER A 33 13.35 -31.82 16.45
C SER A 33 12.60 -30.53 16.69
N SER A 34 12.91 -29.85 17.80
CA SER A 34 12.46 -28.48 18.03
C SER A 34 13.15 -27.58 17.00
N SER A 35 12.48 -27.32 15.88
CA SER A 35 12.90 -26.30 14.92
C SER A 35 12.74 -24.94 15.57
N SER A 36 13.79 -24.44 16.23
CA SER A 36 13.84 -23.08 16.77
C SER A 36 14.19 -22.04 15.70
N GLY A 37 13.87 -22.31 14.42
CA GLY A 37 13.76 -21.29 13.39
C GLY A 37 12.33 -20.78 13.43
N GLY A 38 12.12 -19.52 13.83
CA GLY A 38 10.79 -18.93 13.83
C GLY A 38 10.30 -18.61 12.42
N ALA A 39 9.02 -18.25 12.33
CA ALA A 39 8.36 -18.03 11.04
C ALA A 39 8.99 -16.86 10.26
N LYS A 40 9.04 -16.99 8.93
CA LYS A 40 9.31 -15.86 8.03
C LYS A 40 7.97 -15.35 7.51
N LEU A 41 7.71 -14.05 7.69
CA LEU A 41 6.54 -13.38 7.14
C LEU A 41 6.98 -12.49 5.97
N ASP A 42 6.51 -12.85 4.77
CA ASP A 42 6.62 -11.97 3.60
C ASP A 42 5.48 -10.94 3.67
N VAL A 43 5.80 -9.66 3.86
CA VAL A 43 4.82 -8.57 3.93
C VAL A 43 4.84 -7.81 2.62
N VAL A 44 3.68 -7.71 1.97
CA VAL A 44 3.52 -7.00 0.71
C VAL A 44 2.60 -5.79 0.90
N GLY A 45 3.12 -4.60 0.63
CA GLY A 45 2.51 -3.33 1.02
C GLY A 45 2.36 -2.32 -0.12
N TYR A 46 1.41 -1.39 0.01
CA TYR A 46 1.46 -0.12 -0.74
C TYR A 46 2.61 0.78 -0.22
N SER A 47 3.00 1.80 -0.98
CA SER A 47 4.34 2.41 -0.86
C SER A 47 4.67 3.17 0.44
N THR A 48 3.67 3.73 1.14
CA THR A 48 3.95 4.71 2.22
C THR A 48 4.28 4.08 3.59
N PRO A 49 3.66 2.97 4.05
CA PRO A 49 3.94 2.42 5.38
C PRO A 49 5.25 1.64 5.50
N GLU A 50 6.07 1.49 4.45
CA GLU A 50 7.31 0.70 4.46
C GLU A 50 8.23 0.97 5.67
N SER A 51 8.55 2.24 5.92
CA SER A 51 9.40 2.64 7.05
C SER A 51 8.72 2.38 8.40
N VAL A 52 7.40 2.49 8.48
CA VAL A 52 6.64 2.24 9.72
C VAL A 52 6.63 0.74 10.04
N TYR A 53 6.51 -0.12 9.02
CA TYR A 53 6.70 -1.56 9.17
C TYR A 53 8.11 -1.89 9.67
N ALA A 54 9.13 -1.54 8.88
CA ALA A 54 10.51 -1.96 9.12
C ALA A 54 11.15 -1.36 10.39
N GLU A 55 10.83 -0.09 10.73
CA GLU A 55 11.49 0.63 11.82
C GLU A 55 10.68 0.61 13.13
N THR A 56 9.35 0.42 13.06
CA THR A 56 8.46 0.53 14.23
C THR A 56 7.68 -0.76 14.52
N LEU A 57 6.79 -1.19 13.61
CA LEU A 57 5.79 -2.22 13.89
C LEU A 57 6.39 -3.63 13.98
N GLU A 58 7.31 -3.97 13.07
CA GLU A 58 7.98 -5.27 13.08
C GLU A 58 8.92 -5.39 14.30
N PRO A 59 9.81 -4.42 14.61
CA PRO A 59 10.61 -4.45 15.84
C PRO A 59 9.80 -4.37 17.14
N ALA A 60 8.55 -3.89 17.11
CA ALA A 60 7.64 -3.96 18.25
C ALA A 60 7.04 -5.36 18.40
N PHE A 61 6.50 -5.92 17.31
CA PHE A 61 5.94 -7.28 17.31
C PHE A 61 6.97 -8.34 17.73
N GLU A 62 8.22 -8.26 17.26
CA GLU A 62 9.31 -9.17 17.62
C GLU A 62 9.60 -9.25 19.13
N LYS A 63 9.25 -8.20 19.90
CA LYS A 63 9.40 -8.14 21.36
C LYS A 63 8.24 -8.82 22.10
N THR A 64 7.10 -9.03 21.43
CA THR A 64 5.94 -9.70 22.01
C THR A 64 6.18 -11.21 22.17
N ALA A 65 5.32 -11.88 22.94
CA ALA A 65 5.40 -13.34 23.07
C ALA A 65 5.09 -14.08 21.76
N ALA A 66 4.27 -13.49 20.86
CA ALA A 66 3.85 -14.10 19.60
C ALA A 66 4.85 -13.84 18.46
N GLY A 67 5.46 -12.66 18.41
CA GLY A 67 6.47 -12.30 17.40
C GLY A 67 7.89 -12.76 17.72
N LYS A 68 8.15 -13.33 18.90
CA LYS A 68 9.50 -13.73 19.30
C LYS A 68 10.11 -14.78 18.35
N GLY A 69 11.11 -14.35 17.59
CA GLY A 69 11.82 -15.18 16.61
C GLY A 69 11.18 -15.22 15.23
N VAL A 70 10.06 -14.51 15.03
CA VAL A 70 9.56 -14.17 13.69
C VAL A 70 10.59 -13.29 12.98
N SER A 71 10.65 -13.38 11.66
CA SER A 71 11.47 -12.54 10.80
C SER A 71 10.66 -12.03 9.62
N PHE A 72 10.96 -10.82 9.16
CA PHE A 72 10.19 -10.13 8.13
C PHE A 72 10.94 -10.02 6.81
N SER A 73 10.19 -9.79 5.73
CA SER A 73 10.69 -9.69 4.36
C SER A 73 9.72 -8.87 3.54
N ASN A 74 10.14 -7.67 3.19
CA ASN A 74 9.22 -6.59 2.84
C ASN A 74 9.30 -6.26 1.34
N SER A 75 8.13 -6.07 0.72
CA SER A 75 7.99 -5.56 -0.65
C SER A 75 6.90 -4.50 -0.67
N PHE A 76 7.32 -3.24 -0.70
CA PHE A 76 6.42 -2.09 -0.66
C PHE A 76 6.52 -1.32 -1.99
N GLY A 77 5.41 -0.83 -2.52
CA GLY A 77 5.40 -0.17 -3.83
C GLY A 77 4.03 0.34 -4.28
N ALA A 78 3.84 0.52 -5.58
CA ALA A 78 2.54 0.91 -6.11
C ALA A 78 1.49 -0.17 -5.80
N SER A 79 0.34 0.24 -5.25
CA SER A 79 -0.66 -0.67 -4.68
C SER A 79 -1.25 -1.66 -5.71
N GLY A 80 -1.51 -1.17 -6.92
CA GLY A 80 -1.98 -1.99 -8.04
C GLY A 80 -0.92 -2.98 -8.51
N ASP A 81 0.32 -2.53 -8.67
CA ASP A 81 1.45 -3.37 -9.11
C ASP A 81 1.72 -4.49 -8.09
N GLN A 82 1.73 -4.17 -6.80
CA GLN A 82 1.95 -5.15 -5.72
C GLN A 82 0.81 -6.17 -5.64
N SER A 83 -0.45 -5.72 -5.80
CA SER A 83 -1.60 -6.62 -5.88
C SER A 83 -1.53 -7.55 -7.10
N ARG A 84 -1.22 -7.01 -8.29
CA ARG A 84 -0.95 -7.79 -9.52
C ARG A 84 0.18 -8.79 -9.31
N ALA A 85 1.29 -8.39 -8.68
CA ALA A 85 2.45 -9.25 -8.44
C ALA A 85 2.13 -10.43 -7.51
N VAL A 86 1.32 -10.22 -6.46
CA VAL A 86 0.87 -11.29 -5.56
C VAL A 86 -0.04 -12.29 -6.27
N VAL A 87 -0.98 -11.82 -7.11
CA VAL A 87 -1.79 -12.69 -7.99
C VAL A 87 -0.89 -13.47 -8.97
N ALA A 88 0.13 -12.81 -9.54
CA ALA A 88 1.12 -13.44 -10.42
C ALA A 88 2.10 -14.41 -9.71
N GLY A 89 2.03 -14.54 -8.38
CA GLY A 89 2.76 -15.54 -7.61
C GLY A 89 3.87 -15.03 -6.69
N GLN A 90 4.01 -13.72 -6.49
CA GLN A 90 4.88 -13.17 -5.43
C GLN A 90 4.50 -13.74 -4.06
N PRO A 91 5.46 -14.27 -3.26
CA PRO A 91 5.19 -14.71 -1.90
C PRO A 91 4.67 -13.55 -1.04
N ALA A 92 3.56 -13.78 -0.36
CA ALA A 92 2.97 -12.85 0.59
C ALA A 92 2.27 -13.65 1.69
N ALA A 93 2.67 -13.45 2.94
CA ALA A 93 1.96 -13.94 4.12
C ALA A 93 0.91 -12.92 4.58
N VAL A 94 1.27 -11.63 4.56
CA VAL A 94 0.38 -10.50 4.87
C VAL A 94 0.39 -9.52 3.70
N VAL A 95 -0.79 -9.02 3.36
CA VAL A 95 -0.99 -8.00 2.32
C VAL A 95 -1.65 -6.77 2.92
N HIS A 96 -1.10 -5.58 2.69
CA HIS A 96 -1.67 -4.29 3.10
C HIS A 96 -1.71 -3.37 1.87
N PHE A 97 -2.90 -3.05 1.37
CA PHE A 97 -3.06 -2.24 0.17
C PHE A 97 -3.61 -0.85 0.47
N SER A 98 -3.50 0.03 -0.52
CA SER A 98 -4.00 1.41 -0.43
C SER A 98 -5.53 1.48 -0.45
N GLN A 99 -6.20 0.55 -1.14
CA GLN A 99 -7.63 0.60 -1.43
C GLN A 99 -8.25 -0.79 -1.62
N ALA A 100 -9.54 -0.93 -1.30
CA ALA A 100 -10.23 -2.23 -1.22
C ALA A 100 -10.22 -3.04 -2.53
N GLY A 101 -10.28 -2.39 -3.69
CA GLY A 101 -10.22 -3.06 -4.99
C GLY A 101 -8.92 -3.81 -5.28
N ASP A 102 -7.80 -3.39 -4.67
CA ASP A 102 -6.54 -4.16 -4.75
C ASP A 102 -6.59 -5.42 -3.87
N MET A 103 -7.42 -5.43 -2.81
CA MET A 103 -7.72 -6.62 -2.02
C MET A 103 -8.75 -7.52 -2.72
N GLU A 104 -9.80 -6.94 -3.31
CA GLU A 104 -10.81 -7.64 -4.13
C GLU A 104 -10.15 -8.45 -5.24
N ARG A 105 -9.13 -7.90 -5.93
CA ARG A 105 -8.33 -8.65 -6.92
C ARG A 105 -7.75 -9.97 -6.37
N LEU A 106 -7.17 -9.95 -5.17
CA LEU A 106 -6.63 -11.16 -4.53
C LEU A 106 -7.72 -12.14 -4.09
N VAL A 107 -8.92 -11.65 -3.79
CA VAL A 107 -10.09 -12.47 -3.43
C VAL A 107 -10.71 -13.14 -4.65
N GLU A 108 -10.80 -12.43 -5.78
CA GLU A 108 -11.56 -12.86 -6.97
C GLU A 108 -10.70 -13.53 -8.03
N GLU A 109 -9.53 -12.97 -8.37
CA GLU A 109 -8.65 -13.51 -9.41
C GLU A 109 -7.65 -14.53 -8.84
N GLY A 110 -7.12 -14.26 -7.65
CA GLY A 110 -6.08 -15.08 -7.04
C GLY A 110 -6.58 -16.22 -6.14
N GLU A 111 -7.80 -16.12 -5.62
CA GLU A 111 -8.30 -16.91 -4.47
C GLU A 111 -7.32 -16.91 -3.27
N LEU A 112 -6.52 -15.84 -3.13
CA LEU A 112 -5.43 -15.71 -2.15
C LEU A 112 -5.88 -15.09 -0.84
N VAL A 113 -7.02 -14.40 -0.80
CA VAL A 113 -7.57 -13.76 0.41
C VAL A 113 -9.01 -14.22 0.61
N SER A 114 -9.43 -14.35 1.87
CA SER A 114 -10.81 -14.74 2.21
C SER A 114 -11.83 -13.70 1.72
N LYS A 115 -12.95 -14.17 1.17
CA LYS A 115 -14.14 -13.33 0.87
C LYS A 115 -14.72 -12.63 2.10
N ASP A 116 -14.32 -13.08 3.30
CA ASP A 116 -14.73 -12.54 4.59
C ASP A 116 -13.66 -11.62 5.22
N TRP A 117 -12.70 -11.07 4.44
CA TRP A 117 -11.65 -10.18 4.95
C TRP A 117 -12.23 -8.90 5.61
N GLU A 118 -13.33 -8.37 5.10
CA GLU A 118 -14.03 -7.21 5.69
C GLU A 118 -14.73 -7.53 7.03
N LYS A 119 -14.88 -8.81 7.40
CA LYS A 119 -15.51 -9.22 8.68
C LYS A 119 -14.52 -9.25 9.85
N GLN A 120 -13.26 -8.87 9.60
CA GLN A 120 -12.23 -8.75 10.62
C GLN A 120 -12.42 -7.47 11.47
N PRO A 121 -11.69 -7.32 12.60
CA PRO A 121 -11.66 -6.06 13.36
C PRO A 121 -11.54 -4.83 12.46
N TYR A 122 -12.27 -3.78 12.83
CA TYR A 122 -12.31 -2.50 12.10
C TYR A 122 -12.64 -2.60 10.61
N GLY A 123 -13.35 -3.65 10.17
CA GLY A 123 -13.73 -3.83 8.77
C GLY A 123 -12.60 -4.35 7.89
N GLY A 124 -11.52 -4.89 8.47
CA GLY A 124 -10.34 -5.33 7.71
C GLY A 124 -9.39 -4.19 7.33
N TYR A 125 -9.54 -2.98 7.88
CA TYR A 125 -8.67 -1.83 7.63
C TYR A 125 -7.60 -1.70 8.72
N ALA A 126 -6.34 -1.43 8.37
CA ALA A 126 -5.25 -1.26 9.34
C ALA A 126 -5.21 0.17 9.91
N THR A 127 -5.36 1.14 9.02
CA THR A 127 -5.29 2.58 9.29
C THR A 127 -6.22 3.34 8.37
N ASP A 128 -6.74 4.45 8.89
CA ASP A 128 -7.43 5.48 8.12
C ASP A 128 -6.45 6.59 7.70
N SER A 129 -6.86 7.40 6.72
CA SER A 129 -6.20 8.65 6.36
C SER A 129 -7.21 9.56 5.65
N VAL A 130 -6.76 10.74 5.20
CA VAL A 130 -7.55 11.62 4.30
C VAL A 130 -6.66 12.11 3.16
N VAL A 131 -7.25 12.45 2.02
CA VAL A 131 -6.52 13.14 0.96
C VAL A 131 -6.27 14.59 1.41
N VAL A 132 -5.00 14.99 1.40
CA VAL A 132 -4.54 16.34 1.71
C VAL A 132 -3.79 16.97 0.54
N ILE A 133 -3.64 18.28 0.60
CA ILE A 133 -2.84 19.06 -0.34
C ILE A 133 -1.58 19.53 0.41
N LEU A 134 -0.42 18.98 0.07
CA LEU A 134 0.87 19.44 0.58
C LEU A 134 1.38 20.60 -0.29
N VAL A 135 1.79 21.70 0.35
CA VAL A 135 2.26 22.93 -0.30
C VAL A 135 3.59 23.39 0.31
N LYS A 136 4.31 24.29 -0.36
CA LYS A 136 5.51 24.94 0.21
C LYS A 136 5.13 25.83 1.39
N LYS A 137 6.06 26.02 2.34
CA LYS A 137 5.81 26.68 3.63
C LYS A 137 5.18 28.07 3.51
N GLY A 138 4.24 28.37 4.38
CA GLY A 138 3.47 29.62 4.37
C GLY A 138 2.47 29.73 3.22
N ASN A 139 2.28 28.66 2.43
CA ASN A 139 1.27 28.52 1.37
C ASN A 139 1.22 29.74 0.43
N PRO A 140 2.30 30.02 -0.33
CA PRO A 140 2.41 31.21 -1.17
C PRO A 140 1.33 31.29 -2.27
N LEU A 141 0.82 30.13 -2.70
CA LEU A 141 -0.25 30.00 -3.70
C LEU A 141 -1.66 30.18 -3.10
N GLY A 142 -1.78 30.27 -1.78
CA GLY A 142 -3.06 30.47 -1.08
C GLY A 142 -4.07 29.33 -1.22
N ILE A 143 -3.62 28.12 -1.56
CA ILE A 143 -4.46 26.95 -1.82
C ILE A 143 -5.16 26.50 -0.54
N LYS A 144 -6.49 26.35 -0.56
CA LYS A 144 -7.29 25.91 0.59
C LYS A 144 -8.19 24.71 0.28
N SER A 145 -8.29 24.34 -0.98
CA SER A 145 -9.21 23.32 -1.47
C SER A 145 -8.77 22.82 -2.86
N PHE A 146 -9.30 21.69 -3.30
CA PHE A 146 -9.10 21.18 -4.66
C PHE A 146 -9.54 22.20 -5.73
N LYS A 147 -10.55 23.01 -5.44
CA LYS A 147 -11.02 24.06 -6.36
C LYS A 147 -10.00 25.17 -6.59
N ASP A 148 -9.16 25.46 -5.60
CA ASP A 148 -8.11 26.45 -5.78
C ASP A 148 -7.05 25.95 -6.77
N LEU A 149 -6.84 24.62 -6.88
CA LEU A 149 -5.99 24.01 -7.92
C LEU A 149 -6.58 24.19 -9.33
N GLU A 150 -7.90 24.07 -9.48
CA GLU A 150 -8.59 24.36 -10.75
C GLU A 150 -8.32 25.81 -11.19
N THR A 151 -8.36 26.78 -10.26
CA THR A 151 -8.32 28.22 -10.58
C THR A 151 -6.95 28.91 -10.45
N ASN A 152 -5.96 28.31 -9.81
CA ASN A 152 -4.63 28.90 -9.64
C ASN A 152 -3.73 28.50 -10.83
N GLU A 153 -3.33 29.46 -11.65
CA GLU A 153 -2.49 29.25 -12.85
C GLU A 153 -1.03 28.94 -12.53
N GLU A 154 -0.56 29.24 -11.32
CA GLU A 154 0.80 28.96 -10.84
C GLU A 154 0.90 27.59 -10.12
N ALA A 155 -0.22 26.88 -9.94
CA ALA A 155 -0.23 25.56 -9.32
C ALA A 155 0.35 24.49 -10.27
N GLU A 156 1.48 23.92 -9.87
CA GLU A 156 2.18 22.85 -10.56
C GLU A 156 2.04 21.57 -9.73
N VAL A 157 1.10 20.71 -10.14
CA VAL A 157 0.63 19.59 -9.32
C VAL A 157 1.50 18.36 -9.52
N VAL A 158 1.78 17.66 -8.43
CA VAL A 158 2.29 16.28 -8.41
C VAL A 158 1.21 15.39 -7.82
N THR A 159 0.93 14.28 -8.48
CA THR A 159 0.07 13.18 -8.00
C THR A 159 0.55 11.91 -8.71
N PRO A 160 0.59 10.73 -8.08
CA PRO A 160 1.04 9.54 -8.79
C PRO A 160 0.09 9.11 -9.93
N ASN A 161 0.49 8.10 -10.70
CA ASN A 161 -0.32 7.54 -11.79
C ASN A 161 -1.44 6.62 -11.25
N PRO A 162 -2.70 6.74 -11.73
CA PRO A 162 -3.84 5.96 -11.22
C PRO A 162 -3.91 4.49 -11.67
N PHE A 163 -3.10 4.05 -12.63
CA PHE A 163 -3.12 2.67 -13.14
C PHE A 163 -2.20 1.73 -12.33
N SER A 164 -1.21 2.30 -11.63
CA SER A 164 -0.35 1.62 -10.66
C SER A 164 -0.64 2.02 -9.20
N SER A 165 -0.95 3.29 -8.91
CA SER A 165 -1.06 3.81 -7.54
C SER A 165 -2.48 3.96 -7.03
N GLY A 166 -2.79 3.32 -5.89
CA GLY A 166 -4.03 3.58 -5.15
C GLY A 166 -4.12 5.02 -4.61
N SER A 167 -2.98 5.66 -4.30
CA SER A 167 -2.93 7.07 -3.87
C SER A 167 -3.58 8.01 -4.90
N ALA A 168 -3.25 7.79 -6.17
CA ALA A 168 -3.78 8.57 -7.27
C ALA A 168 -5.30 8.39 -7.43
N ARG A 169 -5.82 7.17 -7.23
CA ARG A 169 -7.26 6.91 -7.24
C ARG A 169 -7.96 7.64 -6.11
N TRP A 170 -7.40 7.64 -4.89
CA TRP A 170 -7.91 8.44 -3.77
C TRP A 170 -7.89 9.94 -4.11
N ASN A 171 -6.76 10.46 -4.61
CA ASN A 171 -6.59 11.87 -5.00
C ASN A 171 -7.66 12.33 -6.01
N ILE A 172 -7.82 11.57 -7.09
CA ILE A 172 -8.78 11.86 -8.17
C ILE A 172 -10.22 11.79 -7.66
N MET A 173 -10.56 10.76 -6.86
CA MET A 173 -11.89 10.65 -6.28
C MET A 173 -12.18 11.70 -5.20
N ALA A 174 -11.16 12.27 -4.56
CA ALA A 174 -11.34 13.39 -3.64
C ALA A 174 -11.64 14.70 -4.37
N ILE A 175 -10.97 14.98 -5.50
CA ILE A 175 -11.30 16.12 -6.38
C ILE A 175 -12.74 15.96 -6.91
N TYR A 176 -13.04 14.82 -7.53
CA TYR A 176 -14.36 14.51 -8.06
C TYR A 176 -15.44 14.61 -6.97
N GLY A 177 -15.22 13.97 -5.82
CA GLY A 177 -16.16 13.98 -4.71
C GLY A 177 -16.39 15.36 -4.11
N SER A 178 -15.32 16.15 -3.94
CA SER A 178 -15.42 17.54 -3.48
C SER A 178 -16.25 18.41 -4.44
N ALA A 179 -16.09 18.23 -5.75
CA ALA A 179 -16.91 18.91 -6.75
C ALA A 179 -18.40 18.49 -6.65
N ILE A 180 -18.68 17.19 -6.49
CA ILE A 180 -20.05 16.67 -6.30
C ILE A 180 -20.71 17.25 -5.04
N GLU A 181 -20.04 17.25 -3.88
CA GLU A 181 -20.58 17.88 -2.65
C GLU A 181 -20.74 19.40 -2.80
N GLY A 182 -19.92 20.03 -3.66
CA GLY A 182 -20.07 21.43 -4.08
C GLY A 182 -21.27 21.70 -4.99
N GLY A 183 -22.07 20.68 -5.33
CA GLY A 183 -23.24 20.77 -6.20
C GLY A 183 -22.94 20.67 -7.69
N ALA A 184 -21.75 20.20 -8.09
CA ALA A 184 -21.45 19.89 -9.48
C ALA A 184 -22.26 18.69 -9.98
N SER A 185 -22.57 18.68 -11.28
CA SER A 185 -22.99 17.46 -11.98
C SER A 185 -21.78 16.52 -12.20
N PRO A 186 -21.98 15.21 -12.37
CA PRO A 186 -20.90 14.26 -12.69
C PRO A 186 -19.97 14.71 -13.81
N ALA A 187 -20.51 15.26 -14.91
CA ALA A 187 -19.70 15.81 -15.99
C ALA A 187 -18.79 16.96 -15.52
N LYS A 188 -19.32 17.92 -14.76
CA LYS A 188 -18.51 19.03 -14.22
C LYS A 188 -17.49 18.59 -13.18
N ALA A 189 -17.78 17.52 -12.43
CA ALA A 189 -16.81 16.93 -11.50
C ALA A 189 -15.68 16.20 -12.21
N LEU A 190 -15.93 15.58 -13.38
CA LEU A 190 -14.88 15.08 -14.26
C LEU A 190 -14.08 16.20 -14.93
N GLU A 191 -14.70 17.31 -15.33
CA GLU A 191 -13.96 18.49 -15.82
C GLU A 191 -13.02 19.06 -14.74
N ALA A 192 -13.45 19.12 -13.47
CA ALA A 192 -12.59 19.53 -12.36
C ALA A 192 -11.36 18.60 -12.19
N VAL A 193 -11.56 17.27 -12.33
CA VAL A 193 -10.45 16.30 -12.38
C VAL A 193 -9.54 16.60 -13.58
N LYS A 194 -10.10 16.78 -14.78
CA LYS A 194 -9.34 17.08 -15.99
C LYS A 194 -8.47 18.33 -15.84
N THR A 195 -9.02 19.44 -15.34
CA THR A 195 -8.27 20.69 -15.14
C THR A 195 -7.10 20.52 -14.15
N VAL A 196 -7.22 19.66 -13.14
CA VAL A 196 -6.10 19.36 -12.23
C VAL A 196 -5.06 18.45 -12.89
N LEU A 197 -5.48 17.47 -13.70
CA LEU A 197 -4.57 16.61 -14.46
C LEU A 197 -3.81 17.39 -15.56
N GLU A 198 -4.46 18.35 -16.22
CA GLU A 198 -3.83 19.29 -17.17
C GLU A 198 -2.71 20.15 -16.53
N LYS A 199 -2.78 20.39 -15.21
CA LYS A 199 -1.75 21.09 -14.42
C LYS A 199 -0.73 20.15 -13.75
N THR A 200 -0.90 18.84 -13.91
CA THR A 200 -0.01 17.84 -13.30
C THR A 200 1.30 17.74 -14.09
N LYS A 201 2.43 17.97 -13.41
CA LYS A 201 3.77 17.96 -14.02
C LYS A 201 4.40 16.57 -14.06
N ALA A 202 4.09 15.76 -13.06
CA ALA A 202 4.66 14.44 -12.88
C ALA A 202 3.61 13.48 -12.33
N GLN A 203 3.58 12.26 -12.89
CA GLN A 203 2.83 11.13 -12.36
C GLN A 203 3.71 9.91 -12.06
N PRO A 204 4.46 9.90 -10.95
CA PRO A 204 5.28 8.75 -10.56
C PRO A 204 4.44 7.52 -10.18
N GLY A 205 5.09 6.35 -10.13
CA GLY A 205 4.41 5.06 -9.98
C GLY A 205 3.68 4.86 -8.64
N SER A 206 4.13 5.49 -7.56
CA SER A 206 3.54 5.31 -6.22
C SER A 206 3.43 6.61 -5.44
N GLY A 207 2.71 6.58 -4.30
CA GLY A 207 2.59 7.74 -3.40
C GLY A 207 3.93 8.24 -2.86
N ARG A 208 4.85 7.31 -2.55
CA ARG A 208 6.20 7.64 -2.07
C ARG A 208 7.09 8.21 -3.17
N ASP A 209 6.91 7.75 -4.41
CA ASP A 209 7.61 8.31 -5.57
C ASP A 209 7.10 9.73 -5.90
N ALA A 210 5.79 9.95 -5.80
CA ALA A 210 5.17 11.27 -5.97
C ALA A 210 5.65 12.27 -4.91
N PHE A 211 5.76 11.83 -3.64
CA PHE A 211 6.39 12.63 -2.60
C PHE A 211 7.85 12.97 -2.95
N SER A 212 8.62 11.96 -3.39
CA SER A 212 10.04 12.13 -3.75
C SER A 212 10.25 13.09 -4.92
N ALA A 213 9.38 13.06 -5.94
CA ALA A 213 9.40 14.00 -7.07
C ALA A 213 9.06 15.45 -6.63
N PHE A 214 8.09 15.61 -5.73
CA PHE A 214 7.74 16.91 -5.15
C PHE A 214 8.87 17.52 -4.29
N SER A 215 9.55 16.73 -3.46
CA SER A 215 10.72 17.18 -2.71
C SER A 215 11.91 17.52 -3.63
N GLN A 216 12.04 16.84 -4.77
CA GLN A 216 13.01 17.18 -5.82
C GLN A 216 12.64 18.42 -6.65
N GLY A 217 11.43 18.97 -6.47
CA GLY A 217 11.00 20.21 -7.10
C GLY A 217 10.31 20.04 -8.47
N GLU A 218 9.79 18.86 -8.80
CA GLU A 218 9.01 18.64 -10.03
C GLU A 218 7.63 19.33 -10.01
N GLY A 219 7.21 19.85 -8.86
CA GLY A 219 6.04 20.72 -8.72
C GLY A 219 6.04 21.47 -7.39
N ASN A 220 5.03 22.34 -7.21
CA ASN A 220 4.87 23.20 -6.05
C ASN A 220 3.62 22.87 -5.19
N VAL A 221 2.80 21.92 -5.65
CA VAL A 221 1.71 21.28 -4.90
C VAL A 221 1.80 19.75 -5.05
N LEU A 222 1.56 19.00 -3.98
CA LEU A 222 1.42 17.54 -4.01
C LEU A 222 0.06 17.11 -3.45
N LEU A 223 -0.64 16.23 -4.17
CA LEU A 223 -1.80 15.50 -3.66
C LEU A 223 -1.34 14.18 -3.03
N THR A 224 -1.63 13.97 -1.76
CA THR A 224 -1.12 12.81 -1.01
C THR A 224 -1.98 12.44 0.18
N TYR A 225 -1.62 11.35 0.86
CA TYR A 225 -2.16 10.96 2.15
C TYR A 225 -1.68 11.89 3.26
N GLU A 226 -2.53 12.14 4.26
CA GLU A 226 -2.16 12.93 5.44
C GLU A 226 -0.91 12.40 6.16
N ASN A 227 -0.73 11.08 6.26
CA ASN A 227 0.44 10.47 6.89
C ASN A 227 1.78 10.82 6.21
N GLU A 228 1.81 10.95 4.87
CA GLU A 228 3.03 11.39 4.16
C GLU A 228 3.30 12.88 4.42
N ALA A 229 2.25 13.70 4.51
CA ALA A 229 2.37 15.11 4.85
C ALA A 229 2.86 15.33 6.29
N ILE A 230 2.29 14.61 7.26
CA ILE A 230 2.74 14.63 8.67
C ILE A 230 4.19 14.15 8.78
N LYS A 231 4.58 13.12 8.01
CA LYS A 231 5.98 12.66 7.94
C LYS A 231 6.92 13.75 7.43
N ALA A 232 6.55 14.44 6.34
CA ALA A 232 7.35 15.53 5.78
C ALA A 232 7.56 16.69 6.78
N GLU A 233 6.51 17.11 7.47
CA GLU A 233 6.61 18.15 8.51
C GLU A 233 7.50 17.69 9.70
N LYS A 234 7.40 16.43 10.13
CA LYS A 234 8.24 15.84 11.18
C LYS A 234 9.72 15.74 10.77
N GLU A 235 10.00 15.49 9.49
CA GLU A 235 11.35 15.42 8.93
C GLU A 235 11.96 16.81 8.64
N GLY A 236 11.17 17.89 8.80
CA GLY A 236 11.65 19.27 8.68
C GLY A 236 11.72 19.80 7.25
N GLU A 237 10.99 19.19 6.31
CA GLU A 237 10.78 19.72 4.96
C GLU A 237 10.11 21.10 5.03
N ASP A 238 10.46 22.01 4.10
CA ASP A 238 9.93 23.39 4.06
C ASP A 238 8.51 23.44 3.44
N VAL A 239 7.60 22.75 4.12
CA VAL A 239 6.24 22.44 3.66
C VAL A 239 5.20 22.67 4.76
N GLU A 240 3.94 22.69 4.35
CA GLU A 240 2.80 22.48 5.22
C GLU A 240 1.66 21.86 4.43
N TYR A 241 0.73 21.20 5.11
CA TYR A 241 -0.42 20.60 4.44
C TYR A 241 -1.74 21.29 4.78
N VAL A 242 -2.65 21.17 3.84
CA VAL A 242 -4.01 21.67 3.89
C VAL A 242 -4.95 20.48 3.80
N ILE A 243 -5.80 20.32 4.80
CA ILE A 243 -6.98 19.44 4.69
C ILE A 243 -8.08 20.24 3.97
N PRO A 244 -8.52 19.83 2.77
CA PRO A 244 -9.60 20.51 2.08
C PRO A 244 -10.91 20.45 2.89
N PRO A 245 -11.74 21.51 2.90
CA PRO A 245 -13.00 21.54 3.65
C PRO A 245 -13.93 20.36 3.36
N THR A 246 -13.86 19.84 2.13
CA THR A 246 -14.45 18.54 1.76
C THR A 246 -13.34 17.66 1.18
N THR A 247 -13.16 16.47 1.73
CA THR A 247 -12.19 15.49 1.22
C THR A 247 -12.70 14.05 1.38
N LEU A 248 -11.94 13.08 0.88
CA LEU A 248 -12.27 11.66 0.89
C LEU A 248 -11.55 10.94 2.05
N GLN A 249 -12.28 10.08 2.77
CA GLN A 249 -11.70 9.14 3.73
C GLN A 249 -10.96 8.06 2.96
N ILE A 250 -9.73 7.82 3.37
CA ILE A 250 -8.88 6.74 2.89
C ILE A 250 -8.95 5.62 3.93
N GLU A 251 -9.28 4.41 3.50
CA GLU A 251 -9.44 3.22 4.34
C GLU A 251 -8.50 2.15 3.77
N THR A 252 -7.43 1.76 4.49
CA THR A 252 -6.34 0.94 3.92
C THR A 252 -6.47 -0.55 4.31
N PRO A 253 -6.89 -1.44 3.39
CA PRO A 253 -7.25 -2.82 3.71
C PRO A 253 -6.03 -3.70 3.97
N ILE A 254 -6.14 -4.59 4.96
CA ILE A 254 -5.10 -5.53 5.34
C ILE A 254 -5.66 -6.95 5.55
N ALA A 255 -4.92 -7.96 5.10
CA ALA A 255 -5.32 -9.36 5.24
C ALA A 255 -4.12 -10.32 5.34
N VAL A 256 -4.37 -11.49 5.94
CA VAL A 256 -3.51 -12.67 5.82
C VAL A 256 -3.90 -13.42 4.54
N THR A 257 -2.92 -13.94 3.79
CA THR A 257 -3.21 -14.74 2.59
C THR A 257 -3.46 -16.22 2.93
N ALA A 258 -4.21 -16.93 2.10
CA ALA A 258 -4.46 -18.36 2.21
C ALA A 258 -3.18 -19.23 2.07
N LYS A 259 -2.08 -18.65 1.55
CA LYS A 259 -0.76 -19.29 1.48
C LYS A 259 0.07 -19.09 2.77
N ALA A 260 -0.36 -18.21 3.67
CA ALA A 260 0.25 -18.05 5.00
C ALA A 260 -0.16 -19.21 5.91
N SER A 261 0.56 -20.32 5.86
CA SER A 261 0.31 -21.49 6.72
C SER A 261 0.79 -21.32 8.18
N GLU A 262 1.14 -20.11 8.59
CA GLU A 262 1.82 -19.81 9.85
C GLU A 262 0.93 -18.97 10.78
N PRO A 263 0.61 -19.43 12.01
CA PRO A 263 -0.15 -18.65 12.99
C PRO A 263 0.45 -17.27 13.30
N ALA A 264 1.76 -17.09 13.09
CA ALA A 264 2.46 -15.82 13.23
C ALA A 264 1.86 -14.69 12.36
N ALA A 265 1.33 -15.00 11.17
CA ALA A 265 0.70 -13.99 10.30
C ALA A 265 -0.60 -13.43 10.91
N GLU A 266 -1.44 -14.31 11.48
CA GLU A 266 -2.64 -13.88 12.19
C GLU A 266 -2.33 -13.12 13.48
N GLU A 267 -1.32 -13.55 14.24
CA GLU A 267 -0.89 -12.85 15.45
C GLU A 267 -0.28 -11.48 15.15
N PHE A 268 0.46 -11.34 14.05
CA PHE A 268 0.94 -10.03 13.58
C PHE A 268 -0.23 -9.13 13.18
N LEU A 269 -1.22 -9.66 12.45
CA LEU A 269 -2.41 -8.89 12.09
C LEU A 269 -3.24 -8.46 13.32
N LYS A 270 -3.38 -9.33 14.33
CA LYS A 270 -3.98 -8.98 15.64
C LYS A 270 -3.18 -7.91 16.38
N PHE A 271 -1.84 -7.95 16.30
CA PHE A 271 -0.98 -6.91 16.87
C PHE A 271 -1.19 -5.54 16.20
N LEU A 272 -1.27 -5.48 14.87
CA LEU A 272 -1.53 -4.23 14.14
C LEU A 272 -2.87 -3.57 14.51
N TRP A 273 -3.86 -4.35 14.96
CA TRP A 273 -5.16 -3.89 15.47
C TRP A 273 -5.25 -3.73 16.99
N SER A 274 -4.21 -4.10 17.73
CA SER A 274 -4.14 -3.93 19.19
C SER A 274 -3.99 -2.45 19.55
N ASP A 275 -4.28 -2.08 20.81
CA ASP A 275 -4.06 -0.71 21.29
C ASP A 275 -2.59 -0.28 21.06
N GLU A 276 -1.60 -1.14 21.33
CA GLU A 276 -0.16 -0.87 21.09
C GLU A 276 0.14 -0.65 19.60
N GLY A 277 -0.33 -1.52 18.70
CA GLY A 277 -0.10 -1.36 17.26
C GLY A 277 -0.76 -0.08 16.71
N GLN A 278 -1.93 0.28 17.22
CA GLN A 278 -2.67 1.48 16.83
C GLN A 278 -2.05 2.77 17.42
N GLU A 279 -1.44 2.72 18.59
CA GLU A 279 -0.60 3.80 19.14
C GLU A 279 0.63 4.03 18.24
N LEU A 280 1.33 2.98 17.83
CA LEU A 280 2.49 3.08 16.93
C LEU A 280 2.13 3.64 15.53
N TRP A 281 0.95 3.31 15.01
CA TRP A 281 0.41 3.95 13.80
C TRP A 281 0.16 5.46 14.01
N ALA A 282 -0.43 5.85 15.15
CA ALA A 282 -0.67 7.25 15.49
C ALA A 282 0.64 8.04 15.60
N GLU A 283 1.64 7.51 16.31
CA GLU A 283 2.97 8.12 16.46
C GLU A 283 3.64 8.38 15.10
N ASN A 284 3.41 7.49 14.13
CA ASN A 284 3.91 7.59 12.76
C ASN A 284 3.00 8.40 11.80
N GLY A 285 1.94 9.03 12.31
CA GLY A 285 1.09 9.95 11.53
C GLY A 285 -0.04 9.30 10.72
N TYR A 286 -0.33 8.01 10.94
CA TYR A 286 -1.48 7.34 10.35
C TYR A 286 -2.68 7.46 11.30
N ARG A 287 -3.90 7.69 10.79
CA ARG A 287 -5.09 7.78 11.66
C ARG A 287 -5.43 6.37 12.18
N PRO A 288 -5.49 6.14 13.50
CA PRO A 288 -5.91 4.85 14.03
C PRO A 288 -7.35 4.52 13.63
N VAL A 289 -7.60 3.26 13.26
CA VAL A 289 -8.97 2.74 13.13
C VAL A 289 -9.63 2.51 14.50
N ASN A 290 -8.83 2.45 15.57
CA ASN A 290 -9.32 2.47 16.94
C ASN A 290 -9.74 3.90 17.36
N PRO A 291 -11.04 4.21 17.48
CA PRO A 291 -11.52 5.58 17.70
C PRO A 291 -11.13 6.17 19.06
N LYS A 292 -10.61 5.36 20.00
CA LYS A 292 -10.09 5.84 21.28
C LYS A 292 -8.71 6.49 21.17
N LEU A 293 -7.98 6.21 20.09
CA LEU A 293 -6.58 6.63 19.87
C LEU A 293 -6.46 7.73 18.81
N VAL A 294 -7.58 8.18 18.24
CA VAL A 294 -7.61 9.31 17.31
C VAL A 294 -7.55 10.62 18.09
N ASP A 295 -6.38 11.25 18.14
CA ASP A 295 -6.23 12.62 18.65
C ASP A 295 -6.76 13.64 17.62
N PRO A 296 -7.81 14.42 17.93
CA PRO A 296 -8.34 15.44 17.01
C PRO A 296 -7.41 16.64 16.81
N VAL A 297 -6.37 16.82 17.62
CA VAL A 297 -5.32 17.84 17.41
C VAL A 297 -4.34 17.38 16.33
N GLN A 298 -3.94 16.11 16.36
CA GLN A 298 -3.06 15.51 15.36
C GLN A 298 -3.80 15.19 14.05
N PHE A 299 -5.07 14.76 14.13
CA PHE A 299 -5.87 14.30 12.99
C PHE A 299 -7.17 15.11 12.83
N PRO A 300 -7.09 16.42 12.56
CA PRO A 300 -8.28 17.27 12.48
C PRO A 300 -9.26 16.78 11.40
N ALA A 301 -10.56 16.92 11.67
CA ALA A 301 -11.60 16.61 10.70
C ALA A 301 -11.70 17.71 9.62
N PRO A 302 -12.06 17.37 8.37
CA PRO A 302 -12.35 18.37 7.35
C PRO A 302 -13.54 19.24 7.77
N GLU A 303 -13.48 20.54 7.46
CA GLU A 303 -14.41 21.58 7.95
C GLU A 303 -15.90 21.31 7.61
N LYS A 304 -16.17 20.65 6.48
CA LYS A 304 -17.53 20.48 5.93
C LYS A 304 -17.95 19.02 5.77
N SER A 305 -17.13 18.19 5.12
CA SER A 305 -17.52 16.82 4.80
C SER A 305 -16.32 15.89 4.64
N LEU A 306 -16.46 14.69 5.22
CA LEU A 306 -15.59 13.54 4.96
C LEU A 306 -16.39 12.52 4.15
N ILE A 307 -16.08 12.41 2.87
CA ILE A 307 -16.76 11.51 1.93
C ILE A 307 -16.23 10.09 2.14
N LYS A 308 -17.09 9.07 2.10
CA LYS A 308 -16.68 7.66 1.95
C LYS A 308 -16.82 7.21 0.50
N ILE A 309 -15.93 6.34 0.03
CA ILE A 309 -15.95 5.81 -1.34
C ILE A 309 -17.26 5.05 -1.68
N SER A 310 -17.94 4.51 -0.66
CA SER A 310 -19.26 3.89 -0.77
C SER A 310 -20.35 4.83 -1.33
N LYS A 311 -20.18 6.15 -1.23
CA LYS A 311 -21.06 7.14 -1.90
C LYS A 311 -21.05 7.01 -3.43
N PHE A 312 -19.97 6.47 -4.00
CA PHE A 312 -19.82 6.21 -5.44
C PHE A 312 -20.01 4.73 -5.80
N GLY A 313 -20.49 3.92 -4.86
CA GLY A 313 -20.75 2.48 -5.07
C GLY A 313 -19.64 1.54 -4.60
N GLY A 314 -18.58 2.05 -3.96
CA GLY A 314 -17.45 1.25 -3.49
C GLY A 314 -16.37 1.04 -4.57
N TRP A 315 -15.28 0.36 -4.21
CA TRP A 315 -14.09 0.29 -5.05
C TRP A 315 -14.26 -0.50 -6.34
N GLY A 316 -14.96 -1.65 -6.32
CA GLY A 316 -15.30 -2.37 -7.56
C GLY A 316 -15.98 -1.48 -8.60
N LYS A 317 -17.03 -0.74 -8.22
CA LYS A 317 -17.73 0.18 -9.14
C LYS A 317 -16.88 1.38 -9.55
N VAL A 318 -16.14 1.97 -8.62
CA VAL A 318 -15.27 3.11 -8.93
C VAL A 318 -14.14 2.71 -9.88
N ASN A 319 -13.58 1.51 -9.72
CA ASN A 319 -12.58 0.98 -10.64
C ASN A 319 -13.18 0.78 -12.04
N GLU A 320 -14.37 0.17 -12.16
CA GLU A 320 -15.09 0.03 -13.44
C GLU A 320 -15.40 1.39 -14.11
N ASP A 321 -16.06 2.31 -13.40
CA ASP A 321 -16.55 3.58 -13.99
C ASP A 321 -15.41 4.59 -14.31
N PHE A 322 -14.32 4.57 -13.54
CA PHE A 322 -13.26 5.59 -13.63
C PHE A 322 -11.93 5.04 -14.12
N PHE A 323 -11.47 3.90 -13.62
CA PHE A 323 -10.08 3.45 -13.72
C PHE A 323 -9.86 2.17 -14.56
N ASP A 324 -10.90 1.65 -15.22
CA ASP A 324 -10.77 0.62 -16.24
C ASP A 324 -9.99 1.16 -17.46
N GLU A 325 -8.98 0.42 -17.93
CA GLU A 325 -8.02 0.91 -18.92
C GLU A 325 -8.64 1.22 -20.29
N GLU A 326 -9.72 0.52 -20.66
CA GLU A 326 -10.40 0.68 -21.96
C GLU A 326 -11.60 1.64 -21.89
N THR A 327 -12.38 1.55 -20.80
CA THR A 327 -13.71 2.17 -20.70
C THR A 327 -13.82 3.22 -19.60
N GLY A 328 -12.90 3.27 -18.64
CA GLY A 328 -12.91 4.18 -17.51
C GLY A 328 -12.88 5.65 -17.91
N SER A 329 -13.62 6.49 -17.19
CA SER A 329 -13.66 7.93 -17.46
C SER A 329 -12.32 8.64 -17.25
N VAL A 330 -11.51 8.23 -16.25
CA VAL A 330 -10.16 8.75 -16.01
C VAL A 330 -9.18 8.21 -17.04
N ALA A 331 -9.29 6.94 -17.45
CA ALA A 331 -8.46 6.40 -18.54
C ALA A 331 -8.60 7.20 -19.82
N LYS A 332 -9.81 7.68 -20.15
CA LYS A 332 -10.04 8.57 -21.29
C LYS A 332 -9.36 9.93 -21.11
N LEU A 333 -9.43 10.53 -19.92
CA LEU A 333 -8.75 11.79 -19.62
C LEU A 333 -7.22 11.65 -19.74
N GLU A 334 -6.63 10.62 -19.15
CA GLU A 334 -5.18 10.40 -19.17
C GLU A 334 -4.68 10.11 -20.60
N ASN A 335 -5.44 9.34 -21.39
CA ASN A 335 -5.15 9.14 -22.81
C ASN A 335 -5.27 10.43 -23.64
N GLU A 336 -6.24 11.31 -23.36
CA GLU A 336 -6.33 12.64 -23.98
C GLU A 336 -5.11 13.53 -23.64
N LEU A 337 -4.52 13.35 -22.45
CA LEU A 337 -3.33 14.07 -21.98
C LEU A 337 -2.00 13.39 -22.39
N GLY A 338 -2.05 12.21 -23.02
CA GLY A 338 -0.88 11.45 -23.44
C GLY A 338 -0.14 10.73 -22.31
N VAL A 339 -0.81 10.52 -21.17
CA VAL A 339 -0.30 9.78 -20.01
C VAL A 339 -0.58 8.28 -20.17
N SER A 340 0.35 7.44 -19.73
CA SER A 340 0.22 5.98 -19.81
C SER A 340 -0.90 5.46 -18.92
N THR A 341 -1.82 4.68 -19.50
CA THR A 341 -2.89 3.98 -18.78
C THR A 341 -2.67 2.49 -18.59
N SER A 342 -1.58 1.92 -19.08
CA SER A 342 -1.22 0.51 -18.82
C SER A 342 -0.56 0.37 -17.45
N GLY A 343 -1.15 -0.43 -16.56
CA GLY A 343 -0.54 -0.87 -15.29
C GLY A 343 0.15 -2.24 -15.33
#